data_AF-A0AAP3FW17-F1
#
_entry.id   AF-A0AAP3FW17-F1
#
_cell.length_a   1.000
_cell.length_b   1.000
_cell.length_c   1.000
_cell.angle_alpha   90.00
_cell.angle_beta   90.00
_cell.angle_gamma   90.00
#
_symmetry.space_group_name_H-M   'P 1'
#
loop_
_entity.id
_entity.type
_entity.pdbx_description
1 polymer ?
#
loop_
_entity_poly.entity_id
_entity_poly.type
_entity_poly.pdbx_seq_one_letter_code
_entity_poly.pdbx_strand_id
1 'polypeptide(L)'
;MRKNCVMLLAALCFMIGGCQQQKEETPFYYGTWNEGLTPGPMVGVRSATVTFTKDEVLETEMIKGRGEVQLPSKAYKVLSQSTDGSIEIQYLGSYYPIKSTLKRGENETLIWEQNGQTKTMTRMESKTGKEETYEK
;
A
#
# COMPACT_ATOMS: atom_id res chain seq x y z
N MET A 1 8.47 -62.93 -36.00
CA MET A 1 9.42 -62.50 -34.93
C MET A 1 9.50 -60.98 -34.92
N ARG A 2 9.35 -60.37 -33.72
CA ARG A 2 9.52 -58.95 -33.31
C ARG A 2 8.42 -57.98 -33.80
N LYS A 3 7.46 -57.61 -32.94
CA LYS A 3 7.45 -56.62 -31.82
C LYS A 3 7.37 -55.16 -32.29
N ASN A 4 6.21 -54.53 -31.99
CA ASN A 4 5.93 -53.15 -31.53
C ASN A 4 6.54 -51.99 -32.35
N CYS A 5 5.90 -50.85 -32.58
CA CYS A 5 5.10 -50.07 -31.65
C CYS A 5 4.37 -48.96 -32.43
N VAL A 6 3.09 -48.77 -32.13
CA VAL A 6 2.36 -47.54 -32.44
C VAL A 6 3.08 -46.37 -31.78
N MET A 7 3.37 -45.29 -32.52
CA MET A 7 3.60 -43.97 -31.94
C MET A 7 2.84 -42.93 -32.78
N LEU A 8 1.61 -42.65 -32.33
CA LEU A 8 0.97 -41.35 -32.51
C LEU A 8 1.90 -40.28 -31.90
N LEU A 9 2.40 -39.34 -32.70
CA LEU A 9 2.94 -38.10 -32.15
C LEU A 9 1.82 -37.07 -32.04
N ALA A 10 1.27 -36.98 -30.83
CA ALA A 10 0.51 -35.85 -30.35
C ALA A 10 1.46 -34.65 -30.18
N ALA A 11 1.43 -33.72 -31.13
CA ALA A 11 2.00 -32.39 -30.90
C ALA A 11 0.96 -31.58 -30.12
N LEU A 12 0.98 -31.73 -28.79
CA LEU A 12 0.34 -30.79 -27.87
C LEU A 12 0.93 -29.40 -28.12
N CYS A 13 0.11 -28.47 -28.60
CA CYS A 13 0.36 -27.05 -28.48
C CYS A 13 0.33 -26.69 -26.98
N PHE A 14 1.47 -26.84 -26.30
CA PHE A 14 1.68 -26.22 -24.99
C PHE A 14 1.68 -24.70 -25.20
N MET A 15 0.52 -24.06 -24.98
CA MET A 15 0.44 -22.64 -24.74
C MET A 15 1.19 -22.38 -23.43
N ILE A 16 2.49 -22.05 -23.53
CA ILE A 16 3.29 -21.55 -22.42
C ILE A 16 2.84 -20.11 -22.14
N GLY A 17 1.61 -19.96 -21.65
CA GLY A 17 1.12 -18.73 -21.04
C GLY A 17 1.65 -18.66 -19.61
N GLY A 18 2.97 -18.57 -19.47
CA GLY A 18 3.55 -18.26 -18.18
C GLY A 18 3.16 -16.84 -17.82
N CYS A 19 2.19 -16.67 -16.92
CA CYS A 19 2.14 -15.44 -16.11
C CYS A 19 3.49 -15.36 -15.41
N GLN A 20 4.38 -14.52 -15.90
CA GLN A 20 5.63 -14.23 -15.22
C GLN A 20 5.27 -13.83 -13.80
N GLN A 21 5.65 -14.66 -12.83
CA GLN A 21 5.49 -14.37 -11.42
C GLN A 21 6.31 -13.09 -11.17
N GLN A 22 5.59 -11.98 -11.05
CA GLN A 22 6.12 -10.63 -10.87
C GLN A 22 7.17 -10.68 -9.75
N LYS A 23 8.41 -10.27 -10.08
CA LYS A 23 9.46 -9.93 -9.09
C LYS A 23 8.81 -9.15 -7.96
N GLU A 24 9.18 -9.40 -6.69
CA GLU A 24 8.71 -8.68 -5.50
C GLU A 24 8.34 -7.24 -5.83
N GLU A 25 7.08 -7.04 -6.19
CA GLU A 25 6.60 -5.70 -6.47
C GLU A 25 6.53 -5.04 -5.12
N THR A 26 7.20 -3.90 -5.00
CA THR A 26 6.98 -3.01 -3.87
C THR A 26 5.46 -2.90 -3.69
N PRO A 27 4.91 -3.25 -2.50
CA PRO A 27 3.47 -3.30 -2.31
C PRO A 27 2.82 -2.00 -2.77
N PHE A 28 1.69 -2.12 -3.46
CA PHE A 28 1.06 -0.97 -4.12
C PHE A 28 0.78 0.21 -3.20
N TYR A 29 0.61 -0.07 -1.91
CA TYR A 29 0.28 0.91 -0.89
C TYR A 29 1.52 1.61 -0.31
N TYR A 30 2.75 1.16 -0.61
CA TYR A 30 3.96 1.84 -0.16
C TYR A 30 4.14 3.19 -0.86
N GLY A 31 4.78 4.11 -0.14
CA GLY A 31 5.05 5.48 -0.60
C GLY A 31 4.19 6.51 0.11
N THR A 32 4.31 7.76 -0.34
CA THR A 32 3.63 8.91 0.24
C THR A 32 2.33 9.20 -0.51
N TRP A 33 1.27 9.39 0.26
CA TRP A 33 -0.08 9.64 -0.22
C TRP A 33 -0.60 10.93 0.38
N ASN A 34 -1.26 11.73 -0.44
CA ASN A 34 -1.97 12.90 0.01
C ASN A 34 -3.37 12.47 0.45
N GLU A 35 -3.69 12.70 1.72
CA GLU A 35 -5.02 12.42 2.28
C GLU A 35 -6.09 13.42 1.80
N GLY A 36 -5.66 14.47 1.09
CA GLY A 36 -6.51 15.56 0.66
C GLY A 36 -6.70 16.64 1.72
N LEU A 37 -7.55 17.61 1.40
CA LEU A 37 -7.96 18.65 2.34
C LEU A 37 -9.08 18.06 3.22
N THR A 38 -8.73 17.48 4.36
CA THR A 38 -9.69 17.33 5.45
C THR A 38 -9.51 18.51 6.39
N PRO A 39 -10.31 19.60 6.25
CA PRO A 39 -10.45 20.57 7.33
C PRO A 39 -11.14 19.87 8.51
N GLY A 40 -10.35 19.17 9.32
CA GLY A 40 -10.78 18.60 10.59
C GLY A 40 -10.99 19.70 11.64
N PRO A 41 -11.70 19.40 12.74
CA PRO A 41 -12.09 20.38 13.76
C PRO A 41 -10.91 21.01 14.52
N MET A 42 -9.68 20.48 14.37
CA MET A 42 -8.49 21.14 14.89
C MET A 42 -8.13 22.35 14.02
N VAL A 43 -8.29 23.53 14.62
CA VAL A 43 -8.00 24.83 14.02
C VAL A 43 -6.61 24.84 13.40
N GLY A 44 -6.53 24.75 12.07
CA GLY A 44 -5.33 25.12 11.31
C GLY A 44 -4.67 24.03 10.46
N VAL A 45 -5.12 22.77 10.47
CA VAL A 45 -4.61 21.76 9.52
C VAL A 45 -5.05 22.14 8.11
N ARG A 46 -4.09 22.31 7.20
CA ARG A 46 -4.30 22.69 5.81
C ARG A 46 -4.21 21.51 4.85
N SER A 47 -3.36 20.53 5.16
CA SER A 47 -3.23 19.30 4.37
C SER A 47 -2.60 18.21 5.23
N ALA A 48 -2.90 16.96 4.91
CA ALA A 48 -2.29 15.81 5.56
C ALA A 48 -1.72 14.85 4.50
N THR A 49 -0.59 14.24 4.82
CA THR A 49 0.05 13.21 4.01
C THR A 49 0.39 12.02 4.88
N VAL A 50 0.35 10.84 4.28
CA VAL A 50 0.68 9.59 4.95
C VAL A 50 1.70 8.82 4.12
N THR A 51 2.76 8.35 4.75
CA THR A 51 3.78 7.52 4.11
C THR A 51 3.72 6.12 4.70
N PHE A 52 3.41 5.13 3.86
CA PHE A 52 3.50 3.72 4.22
C PHE A 52 4.89 3.21 3.88
N THR A 53 5.61 2.77 4.90
CA THR A 53 6.91 2.10 4.78
C THR A 53 6.74 0.60 5.00
N LYS A 54 7.83 -0.14 5.17
CA LYS A 54 7.76 -1.58 5.40
C LYS A 54 7.08 -1.94 6.72
N ASP A 55 7.43 -1.22 7.77
CA ASP A 55 7.09 -1.59 9.15
C ASP A 55 6.24 -0.51 9.85
N GLU A 56 6.22 0.72 9.31
CA GLU A 56 5.60 1.87 9.96
C GLU A 56 4.78 2.74 8.99
N VAL A 57 3.78 3.41 9.56
CA VAL A 57 3.04 4.49 8.93
C VAL A 57 3.49 5.82 9.53
N LEU A 58 3.87 6.76 8.67
CA LEU A 58 4.27 8.12 9.04
C LEU A 58 3.19 9.10 8.57
N GLU A 59 2.50 9.74 9.51
CA GLU A 59 1.50 10.78 9.22
C GLU A 59 2.13 12.17 9.40
N THR A 60 1.87 13.07 8.47
CA THR A 60 2.41 14.44 8.49
C THR A 60 1.32 15.44 8.16
N GLU A 61 1.21 16.48 8.99
CA GLU A 61 0.20 17.53 8.85
C GLU A 61 0.87 18.89 8.59
N MET A 62 0.30 19.67 7.66
CA MET A 62 0.67 21.06 7.45
C MET A 62 -0.23 21.96 8.28
N ILE A 63 0.30 22.55 9.35
CA ILE A 63 -0.45 23.36 10.30
C ILE A 63 -0.16 24.84 10.07
N LYS A 64 -1.22 25.65 9.93
CA LYS A 64 -1.12 27.11 9.77
C LYS A 64 -0.33 27.73 10.93
N GLY A 65 0.79 28.38 10.61
CA GLY A 65 1.66 29.05 11.59
C GLY A 65 2.68 28.14 12.28
N ARG A 66 2.63 26.82 12.05
CA ARG A 66 3.61 25.85 12.59
C ARG A 66 4.40 25.14 11.49
N GLY A 67 3.86 25.09 10.26
CA GLY A 67 4.50 24.40 9.14
C GLY A 67 4.21 22.90 9.17
N GLU A 68 5.14 22.12 8.65
CA GLU A 68 5.07 20.67 8.59
C GLU A 68 5.30 20.07 9.99
N VAL A 69 4.41 19.18 10.42
CA VAL A 69 4.50 18.46 11.69
C VAL A 69 4.32 16.98 11.43
N GLN A 70 5.38 16.21 11.65
CA GLN A 70 5.31 14.76 11.65
C GLN A 70 4.70 14.27 12.98
N LEU A 71 3.67 13.43 12.88
CA LEU A 71 3.06 12.77 14.03
C LEU A 71 3.91 11.54 14.44
N PRO A 72 3.78 11.03 15.67
CA PRO A 72 4.44 9.80 16.08
C PRO A 72 4.15 8.64 15.13
N SER A 73 5.19 7.92 14.72
CA SER A 73 5.05 6.79 13.80
C SER A 73 4.21 5.67 14.40
N LYS A 74 3.48 4.96 13.54
CA LYS A 74 2.64 3.84 13.95
C LYS A 74 3.15 2.58 13.28
N ALA A 75 3.80 1.72 14.05
CA ALA A 75 4.20 0.41 13.57
C ALA A 75 2.96 -0.43 13.22
N TYR A 76 3.04 -1.25 12.18
CA TYR A 76 1.94 -2.13 11.78
C TYR A 76 2.45 -3.47 11.27
N LYS A 77 1.55 -4.44 11.18
CA LYS A 77 1.80 -5.71 10.49
C LYS A 77 0.71 -5.98 9.46
N VAL A 78 1.06 -6.65 8.37
CA VAL A 78 0.09 -7.19 7.42
C VAL A 78 -0.51 -8.47 8.01
N LEU A 79 -1.84 -8.54 8.08
CA LEU A 79 -2.57 -9.72 8.55
C LEU A 79 -2.93 -10.64 7.41
N SER A 80 -3.44 -10.08 6.31
CA SER A 80 -3.92 -10.86 5.19
C SER A 80 -3.95 -10.02 3.91
N GLN A 81 -3.94 -10.73 2.78
CA GLN A 81 -4.24 -10.18 1.47
C GLN A 81 -5.45 -10.94 0.92
N SER A 82 -6.48 -10.19 0.55
CA SER A 82 -7.70 -10.72 -0.05
C SER A 82 -7.52 -11.00 -1.54
N THR A 83 -8.43 -11.79 -2.11
CA THR A 83 -8.40 -12.17 -3.54
C THR A 83 -8.60 -11.00 -4.49
N ASP A 84 -9.22 -9.91 -4.01
CA ASP A 84 -9.39 -8.65 -4.73
C ASP A 84 -8.14 -7.75 -4.66
N GLY A 85 -7.07 -8.21 -4.00
CA GLY A 85 -5.83 -7.46 -3.80
C GLY A 85 -5.85 -6.52 -2.59
N SER A 86 -6.95 -6.44 -1.85
CA SER A 86 -7.04 -5.65 -0.62
C SER A 86 -6.10 -6.20 0.46
N ILE A 87 -5.49 -5.31 1.26
CA ILE A 87 -4.56 -5.66 2.34
C ILE A 87 -5.19 -5.29 3.68
N GLU A 88 -5.28 -6.24 4.60
CA GLU A 88 -5.64 -5.97 5.99
C GLU A 88 -4.35 -5.76 6.81
N ILE A 89 -4.25 -4.62 7.48
CA ILE A 89 -3.17 -4.29 8.40
C ILE A 89 -3.68 -4.15 9.83
N GLN A 90 -2.78 -4.36 10.80
CA GLN A 90 -3.05 -4.11 12.20
C GLN A 90 -1.93 -3.27 12.81
N TYR A 91 -2.28 -2.16 13.44
CA TYR A 91 -1.34 -1.32 14.17
C TYR A 91 -0.85 -1.99 15.45
N LEU A 92 0.42 -1.77 15.76
CA LEU A 92 1.13 -2.25 16.95
C LEU A 92 1.18 -1.14 18.00
N GLY A 93 1.35 -1.51 19.28
CA GLY A 93 1.53 -0.55 20.38
C GLY A 93 0.26 0.07 20.97
N SER A 94 -0.89 -0.05 20.31
CA SER A 94 -2.19 0.37 20.87
C SER A 94 -2.70 -0.64 21.91
N TYR A 95 -3.34 -0.14 22.98
CA TYR A 95 -4.03 -0.97 23.99
C TYR A 95 -5.14 -1.86 23.39
N TYR A 96 -5.69 -1.46 22.24
CA TYR A 96 -6.64 -2.23 21.46
C TYR A 96 -6.14 -2.37 20.01
N PRO A 97 -6.24 -3.57 19.40
CA PRO A 97 -5.80 -3.78 18.03
C PRO A 97 -6.69 -2.99 17.07
N ILE A 98 -6.15 -1.93 16.49
CA ILE A 98 -6.81 -1.15 15.44
C ILE A 98 -6.43 -1.80 14.12
N LYS A 99 -7.44 -2.29 13.40
CA LYS A 99 -7.30 -2.84 12.06
C LYS A 99 -7.65 -1.79 11.01
N SER A 100 -7.07 -1.96 9.84
CA SER A 100 -7.37 -1.13 8.69
C SER A 100 -7.24 -1.93 7.39
N THR A 101 -8.00 -1.52 6.38
CA THR A 101 -7.97 -2.13 5.05
C THR A 101 -7.44 -1.14 4.03
N LEU A 102 -6.52 -1.59 3.18
CA LEU A 102 -5.94 -0.83 2.08
C LEU A 102 -6.37 -1.47 0.75
N LYS A 103 -6.91 -0.67 -0.17
CA LYS A 103 -7.37 -1.16 -1.50
C LYS A 103 -6.84 -0.27 -2.61
N ARG A 104 -6.62 -0.85 -3.79
CA ARG A 104 -6.36 -0.06 -5.00
C ARG A 104 -7.64 0.69 -5.39
N GLY A 105 -7.56 2.00 -5.53
CA GLY A 105 -8.60 2.81 -6.12
C GLY A 105 -8.37 3.06 -7.61
N GLU A 106 -9.25 3.85 -8.22
CA GLU A 106 -9.09 4.31 -9.60
C GLU A 106 -7.95 5.34 -9.72
N ASN A 107 -7.39 5.52 -10.93
CA ASN A 107 -6.39 6.56 -11.22
C ASN A 107 -5.19 6.56 -10.24
N GLU A 108 -4.66 5.38 -9.93
CA GLU A 108 -3.52 5.21 -9.02
C GLU A 108 -3.75 5.77 -7.60
N THR A 109 -5.00 5.79 -7.14
CA THR A 109 -5.35 6.15 -5.76
C THR A 109 -5.24 4.97 -4.79
N LEU A 110 -5.05 5.27 -3.51
CA LEU A 110 -5.11 4.33 -2.40
C LEU A 110 -6.38 4.60 -1.59
N ILE A 111 -7.24 3.58 -1.47
CA ILE A 111 -8.40 3.62 -0.60
C ILE A 111 -7.99 3.06 0.76
N TRP A 112 -8.11 3.87 1.81
CA TRP A 112 -7.78 3.52 3.17
C TRP A 112 -9.02 3.53 4.06
N GLU A 113 -9.40 2.36 4.56
CA GLU A 113 -10.55 2.16 5.44
C GLU A 113 -10.07 1.92 6.86
N GLN A 114 -10.47 2.79 7.79
CA GLN A 114 -10.12 2.67 9.21
C GLN A 114 -11.28 3.18 10.07
N ASN A 115 -11.64 2.45 11.12
CA ASN A 115 -12.68 2.85 12.08
C ASN A 115 -14.03 3.22 11.42
N GLY A 116 -14.41 2.53 10.33
CA GLY A 116 -15.62 2.82 9.57
C GLY A 116 -15.57 4.07 8.69
N GLN A 117 -14.42 4.75 8.63
CA GLN A 117 -14.17 5.85 7.69
C GLN A 117 -13.37 5.35 6.49
N THR A 118 -13.72 5.84 5.30
CA THR A 118 -13.01 5.57 4.05
C THR A 118 -12.37 6.86 3.55
N LYS A 119 -11.07 6.81 3.29
CA LYS A 119 -10.29 7.89 2.67
C LYS A 119 -9.81 7.43 1.31
N THR A 120 -9.94 8.29 0.30
CA THR A 120 -9.33 8.07 -1.02
C THR A 120 -8.15 9.02 -1.15
N MET A 121 -6.95 8.46 -1.29
CA MET A 121 -5.71 9.20 -1.22
C MET A 121 -5.00 9.15 -2.58
N THR A 122 -4.42 10.27 -2.98
CA THR A 122 -3.68 10.36 -4.24
C THR A 122 -2.19 10.16 -4.00
N ARG A 123 -1.52 9.42 -4.87
CA ARG A 123 -0.09 9.21 -4.75
C ARG A 123 0.65 10.52 -4.94
N MET A 124 1.57 10.84 -4.04
CA MET A 124 2.49 11.95 -4.27
C MET A 124 3.65 11.45 -5.12
N GLU A 125 4.01 12.21 -6.14
CA GLU A 125 5.27 11.99 -6.83
C GLU A 125 6.40 12.11 -5.80
N SER A 126 7.10 11.01 -5.53
CA SER A 126 8.26 11.03 -4.66
C SER A 126 9.27 11.99 -5.26
N LYS A 127 9.82 12.90 -4.44
CA LYS A 127 11.02 13.69 -4.75
C LYS A 127 12.23 12.75 -4.81
N THR A 128 12.20 11.80 -5.73
CA THR A 128 13.20 10.75 -5.90
C THR A 128 14.49 11.42 -6.38
N GLY A 129 15.35 11.76 -5.43
CA GLY A 129 16.60 12.50 -5.66
C GLY A 129 17.17 13.22 -4.44
N LYS A 130 16.42 13.32 -3.32
CA LYS A 130 16.98 13.76 -2.04
C LYS A 130 16.71 12.72 -0.98
N GLU A 131 17.80 12.16 -0.46
CA GLU A 131 17.84 11.31 0.71
C GLU A 131 17.29 12.12 1.89
N GLU A 132 16.01 11.96 2.20
CA GLU A 132 15.39 12.56 3.38
C GLU A 132 15.74 11.69 4.59
N THR A 133 16.85 12.04 5.23
CA THR A 133 17.19 11.55 6.57
C THR A 133 16.09 12.05 7.51
N TYR A 134 15.18 11.16 7.92
CA TYR A 134 14.26 11.45 9.02
C TYR A 134 15.09 11.56 10.30
N GLU A 135 15.35 12.79 10.76
CA GLU A 135 15.96 13.03 12.08
C GLU A 135 14.99 12.60 13.18
N LYS A 136 15.55 11.91 14.17
CA LYS A 136 14.86 11.38 15.36
C LYS A 136 14.78 12.41 16.48
#